data_AF-A0AAV8XM81-F1
#
_entry.id   AF-A0AAV8XM81-F1
#
_cell.length_a   1.000
_cell.length_b   1.000
_cell.length_c   1.000
_cell.angle_alpha   90.00
_cell.angle_beta   90.00
_cell.angle_gamma   90.00
#
_symmetry.space_group_name_H-M   'P 1'
#
loop_
_entity.id
_entity.type
_entity.pdbx_description
1 polymer ?
#
loop_
_entity_poly.entity_id
_entity_poly.type
_entity_poly.pdbx_seq_one_letter_code
_entity_poly.pdbx_strand_id
1 'polypeptide(L)'
;MQFFFFFTTTINPAKLYELHETDVRCGYQSCPVIDPEKLNVHLIAHSYNSLGWTSTAETLFYKNVQYIISSVVDALQVDPNRKFIQVETAYFHKWWELQNDYVKNSVKQLIDEGRLVITNGGWSMNDEATSHYQSIIDQFTLGHRYLPKFN
;
A
#
# COMPACT_ATOMS: atom_id res chain seq x y z
N MET A 1 -13.46 -28.99 6.33
CA MET A 1 -14.40 -28.81 7.47
C MET A 1 -14.52 -27.32 7.71
N GLN A 2 -15.67 -26.73 7.36
CA GLN A 2 -15.88 -25.30 7.21
C GLN A 2 -16.77 -24.84 8.37
N PHE A 3 -16.26 -23.96 9.23
CA PHE A 3 -17.04 -23.38 10.32
C PHE A 3 -17.63 -22.05 9.86
N PHE A 4 -18.95 -21.98 9.80
CA PHE A 4 -19.72 -20.73 9.68
C PHE A 4 -20.07 -20.24 11.08
N PHE A 5 -19.70 -19.01 11.41
CA PHE A 5 -20.26 -18.27 12.54
C PHE A 5 -21.24 -17.23 11.97
N PHE A 6 -22.51 -17.32 12.36
CA PHE A 6 -23.48 -16.24 12.17
C PHE A 6 -23.35 -15.26 13.34
N PHE A 7 -22.98 -14.02 13.05
CA PHE A 7 -23.24 -12.90 13.96
C PHE A 7 -24.47 -12.15 13.45
N THR A 8 -25.55 -12.18 14.21
CA THR A 8 -26.71 -11.30 14.02
C THR A 8 -26.42 -9.96 14.68
N THR A 9 -26.09 -8.95 13.88
CA THR A 9 -26.20 -7.55 14.30
C THR A 9 -27.35 -6.91 13.53
N THR A 10 -28.35 -6.44 14.25
CA THR A 10 -29.45 -5.59 13.76
C THR A 10 -28.88 -4.41 12.96
N ILE A 11 -29.12 -4.42 11.64
CA ILE A 11 -28.79 -3.32 10.75
C ILE A 11 -29.92 -2.30 10.83
N ASN A 12 -29.63 -1.11 11.35
CA ASN A 12 -30.50 0.05 11.21
C ASN A 12 -30.32 0.58 9.77
N PRO A 13 -31.36 0.54 8.91
CA PRO A 13 -31.23 0.85 7.48
C PRO A 13 -30.93 2.33 7.19
N ALA A 14 -31.00 3.22 8.19
CA ALA A 14 -30.85 4.66 8.02
C ALA A 14 -29.40 5.19 8.09
N LYS A 15 -28.38 4.34 8.26
CA LYS A 15 -26.97 4.76 8.35
C LYS A 15 -26.09 4.33 7.17
N LEU A 16 -26.70 3.82 6.11
CA LEU A 16 -26.01 3.50 4.87
C LEU A 16 -26.01 4.75 3.99
N TYR A 17 -24.82 5.33 3.78
CA TYR A 17 -24.53 6.47 2.89
C TYR A 17 -24.80 7.88 3.46
N GLU A 18 -24.06 8.25 4.50
CA GLU A 18 -23.44 9.58 4.47
C GLU A 18 -22.14 9.43 3.69
N LEU A 19 -22.13 9.86 2.42
CA LEU A 19 -20.88 10.12 1.71
C LEU A 19 -20.18 11.24 2.47
N HIS A 20 -19.28 10.86 3.37
CA HIS A 20 -18.37 11.80 3.99
C HIS A 20 -17.55 12.40 2.84
N GLU A 21 -17.72 13.68 2.55
CA GLU A 21 -16.74 14.44 1.78
C GLU A 21 -15.40 14.19 2.46
N THR A 22 -14.55 13.37 1.85
CA THR A 22 -13.21 13.14 2.35
C THR A 22 -12.45 14.44 2.13
N ASP A 23 -12.38 15.27 3.18
CA ASP A 23 -11.37 16.30 3.29
C ASP A 23 -10.03 15.59 3.06
N VAL A 24 -9.47 15.71 1.85
CA VAL A 24 -8.26 14.99 1.41
C VAL A 24 -7.11 15.51 2.25
N ARG A 25 -6.92 14.88 3.40
CA ARG A 25 -5.85 15.20 4.34
C ARG A 25 -4.65 14.37 3.97
N CYS A 26 -3.60 15.02 3.50
CA CYS A 26 -2.30 14.39 3.27
C CYS A 26 -1.38 14.58 4.49
N GLY A 27 -0.27 13.85 4.55
CA GLY A 27 0.74 14.02 5.61
C GLY A 27 0.20 13.77 7.03
N TYR A 28 0.67 14.57 8.00
CA TYR A 28 0.32 14.43 9.41
C TYR A 28 -1.18 14.59 9.70
N GLN A 29 -1.92 15.29 8.84
CA GLN A 29 -3.37 15.47 9.00
C GLN A 29 -4.16 14.18 8.72
N SER A 30 -3.55 13.21 8.01
CA SER A 30 -4.12 11.89 7.72
C SER A 30 -3.90 10.86 8.84
N CYS A 31 -3.12 11.23 9.88
CA CYS A 31 -2.78 10.31 10.95
C CYS A 31 -4.01 9.99 11.82
N PRO A 32 -4.17 8.74 12.27
CA PRO A 32 -5.19 8.40 13.25
C PRO A 32 -5.08 9.27 14.50
N VAL A 33 -6.23 9.65 15.06
CA VAL A 33 -6.30 10.43 16.31
C VAL A 33 -5.73 9.59 17.45
N ILE A 34 -4.81 10.16 18.22
CA ILE A 34 -4.19 9.53 19.39
C ILE A 34 -4.88 9.97 20.68
N ASP A 35 -4.82 9.13 21.71
CA ASP A 35 -5.28 9.44 23.06
C ASP A 35 -4.06 9.63 23.99
N PRO A 36 -3.79 10.85 24.51
CA PRO A 36 -2.60 11.11 25.32
C PRO A 36 -2.60 10.42 26.69
N GLU A 37 -3.76 9.92 27.15
CA GLU A 37 -3.89 9.23 28.44
C GLU A 37 -3.76 7.71 28.32
N LYS A 38 -3.62 7.18 27.09
CA LYS A 38 -3.55 5.74 26.81
C LYS A 38 -2.29 5.36 26.05
N LEU A 39 -1.97 4.07 26.07
CA LEU A 39 -1.01 3.49 25.14
C LEU A 39 -1.61 3.50 23.73
N ASN A 40 -0.96 4.20 22.82
CA ASN A 40 -1.31 4.21 21.40
C ASN A 40 -0.52 3.12 20.67
N VAL A 41 -1.21 2.14 20.09
CA VAL A 41 -0.61 1.04 19.34
C VAL A 41 -0.86 1.24 17.85
N HIS A 42 0.21 1.45 17.09
CA HIS A 42 0.13 1.63 15.65
C HIS A 42 0.38 0.30 14.93
N LEU A 43 -0.65 -0.25 14.31
CA LEU A 43 -0.54 -1.45 13.48
C LEU A 43 -0.20 -1.04 12.04
N ILE A 44 1.02 -1.35 11.60
CA ILE A 44 1.51 -1.02 10.26
C ILE A 44 1.52 -2.28 9.41
N ALA A 45 0.49 -2.45 8.58
CA ALA A 45 0.44 -3.58 7.64
C ALA A 45 1.44 -3.37 6.49
N HIS A 46 2.24 -4.40 6.22
CA HIS A 46 3.27 -4.37 5.19
C HIS A 46 3.48 -5.77 4.58
N SER A 47 4.13 -5.82 3.42
CA SER A 47 4.65 -7.06 2.82
C SER A 47 6.09 -6.82 2.39
N TYR A 48 6.99 -7.71 2.79
CA TYR A 48 8.38 -7.69 2.34
C TYR A 48 8.50 -8.47 1.02
N ASN A 49 8.87 -7.79 -0.06
CA ASN A 49 8.96 -8.39 -1.39
C ASN A 49 10.37 -8.23 -1.95
N SER A 50 11.26 -9.18 -1.67
CA SER A 50 12.64 -9.16 -2.18
C SER A 50 12.68 -9.12 -3.70
N LEU A 51 13.48 -8.22 -4.27
CA LEU A 51 13.77 -8.17 -5.71
C LEU A 51 14.77 -9.25 -6.13
N GLY A 52 14.35 -10.50 -5.96
CA GLY A 52 15.20 -11.66 -6.10
C GLY A 52 15.84 -12.06 -4.78
N TRP A 53 15.81 -13.36 -4.50
CA TRP A 53 16.52 -13.99 -3.37
C TRP A 53 16.67 -15.49 -3.66
N THR A 54 15.71 -16.32 -3.23
CA THR A 54 15.65 -17.75 -3.56
C THR A 54 15.02 -18.03 -4.93
N SER A 55 14.47 -17.00 -5.57
CA SER A 55 13.90 -17.04 -6.92
C SER A 55 14.16 -15.70 -7.62
N THR A 56 14.05 -15.66 -8.95
CA THR A 56 14.22 -14.42 -9.70
C THR A 56 13.11 -13.41 -9.41
N ALA A 57 13.41 -12.12 -9.58
CA ALA A 57 12.42 -11.07 -9.36
C ALA A 57 11.14 -11.28 -10.19
N GLU A 58 11.28 -11.71 -11.44
CA GLU A 58 10.17 -12.02 -12.34
C GLU A 58 9.34 -13.22 -11.88
N THR A 59 9.99 -14.29 -11.42
CA THR A 59 9.28 -15.47 -10.91
C THR A 59 8.45 -15.09 -9.68
N LEU A 60 9.04 -14.33 -8.76
CA LEU A 60 8.34 -13.84 -7.57
C LEU A 60 7.17 -12.92 -7.93
N PHE A 61 7.34 -12.07 -8.95
CA PHE A 61 6.29 -11.19 -9.43
C PHE A 61 5.05 -11.97 -9.85
N TYR A 62 5.21 -12.90 -10.80
CA TYR A 62 4.07 -13.62 -11.38
C TYR A 62 3.48 -14.66 -10.43
N LYS A 63 4.27 -15.23 -9.52
CA LYS A 63 3.77 -16.21 -8.54
C LYS A 63 3.05 -15.56 -7.37
N ASN A 64 3.57 -14.45 -6.85
CA ASN A 64 3.14 -13.91 -5.55
C ASN A 64 2.83 -12.41 -5.61
N VAL A 65 3.81 -11.58 -5.98
CA VAL A 65 3.76 -10.13 -5.69
C VAL A 65 2.61 -9.43 -6.40
N GLN A 66 2.28 -9.81 -7.64
CA GLN A 66 1.14 -9.23 -8.36
C GLN A 66 -0.19 -9.44 -7.61
N TYR A 67 -0.38 -10.62 -7.02
CA TYR A 67 -1.60 -10.95 -6.29
C TYR A 67 -1.63 -10.29 -4.92
N ILE A 68 -0.47 -10.14 -4.27
CA ILE A 68 -0.35 -9.38 -3.02
C ILE A 68 -0.79 -7.94 -3.26
N ILE A 69 -0.23 -7.25 -4.27
CA ILE A 69 -0.58 -5.85 -4.55
C ILE A 69 -2.07 -5.73 -4.90
N SER A 70 -2.59 -6.57 -5.81
CA SER A 70 -4.01 -6.53 -6.17
C SER A 70 -4.94 -6.76 -4.97
N SER A 71 -4.66 -7.79 -4.15
CA SER A 71 -5.49 -8.09 -2.98
C SER A 71 -5.42 -7.02 -1.90
N VAL A 72 -4.29 -6.31 -1.75
CA VAL A 72 -4.18 -5.14 -0.88
C VAL A 72 -5.06 -4.02 -1.39
N VAL A 73 -5.02 -3.70 -2.70
CA VAL A 73 -5.87 -2.66 -3.29
C VAL A 73 -7.34 -2.99 -3.05
N ASP A 74 -7.78 -4.22 -3.32
CA ASP A 74 -9.15 -4.67 -3.05
C ASP A 74 -9.50 -4.57 -1.56
N ALA A 75 -8.61 -5.01 -0.68
CA ALA A 75 -8.82 -4.96 0.77
C ALA A 75 -8.92 -3.53 1.30
N LEU A 76 -8.18 -2.58 0.73
CA LEU A 76 -8.29 -1.16 1.05
C LEU A 76 -9.62 -0.59 0.54
N GLN A 77 -10.10 -0.97 -0.65
CA GLN A 77 -11.41 -0.50 -1.13
C GLN A 77 -12.58 -0.93 -0.22
N VAL A 78 -12.46 -2.07 0.49
CA VAL A 78 -13.52 -2.59 1.36
C VAL A 78 -13.71 -1.83 2.67
N ASP A 79 -12.65 -1.29 3.28
CA ASP A 79 -12.73 -0.65 4.60
C ASP A 79 -11.84 0.61 4.69
N PRO A 80 -12.42 1.82 4.83
CA PRO A 80 -11.70 3.09 4.80
C PRO A 80 -10.66 3.25 5.92
N ASN A 81 -10.73 2.46 6.99
CA ASN A 81 -9.78 2.55 8.10
C ASN A 81 -8.48 1.78 7.84
N ARG A 82 -8.47 0.89 6.84
CA ARG A 82 -7.28 0.10 6.51
C ARG A 82 -6.22 0.97 5.88
N LYS A 83 -4.97 0.71 6.28
CA LYS A 83 -3.76 1.29 5.73
C LYS A 83 -2.75 0.21 5.41
N PHE A 84 -1.91 0.43 4.40
CA PHE A 84 -0.85 -0.49 4.00
C PHE A 84 0.36 0.29 3.48
N ILE A 85 1.56 -0.20 3.80
CA ILE A 85 2.80 0.35 3.25
C ILE A 85 3.35 -0.51 2.10
N GLN A 86 3.67 0.14 0.99
CA GLN A 86 4.38 -0.45 -0.14
C GLN A 86 5.81 0.09 -0.17
N VAL A 87 6.81 -0.77 -0.41
CA VAL A 87 8.24 -0.39 -0.34
C VAL A 87 8.90 -0.46 -1.72
N GLU A 88 8.93 -1.64 -2.34
CA GLU A 88 9.72 -1.86 -3.56
C GLU A 88 9.03 -1.27 -4.79
N THR A 89 9.52 -0.12 -5.26
CA THR A 89 8.93 0.60 -6.41
C THR A 89 9.03 -0.19 -7.70
N ALA A 90 10.05 -1.03 -7.87
CA ALA A 90 10.19 -1.86 -9.08
C ALA A 90 8.99 -2.80 -9.29
N TYR A 91 8.53 -3.47 -8.23
CA TYR A 91 7.38 -4.36 -8.32
C TYR A 91 6.08 -3.58 -8.50
N PHE A 92 5.94 -2.48 -7.77
CA PHE A 92 4.76 -1.63 -7.89
C PHE A 92 4.63 -1.02 -9.29
N HIS A 93 5.74 -0.53 -9.86
CA HIS A 93 5.81 -0.07 -11.24
C HIS A 93 5.45 -1.17 -12.23
N LYS A 94 6.03 -2.38 -12.11
CA LYS A 94 5.69 -3.50 -13.02
C LYS A 94 4.21 -3.86 -12.92
N TRP A 95 3.64 -3.89 -11.72
CA TRP A 95 2.21 -4.13 -11.51
C TRP A 95 1.37 -3.00 -12.13
N TRP A 96 1.74 -1.75 -11.88
CA TRP A 96 1.05 -0.54 -12.36
C TRP A 96 0.90 -0.50 -13.88
N GLU A 97 1.97 -0.83 -14.62
CA GLU A 97 1.96 -0.85 -16.08
C GLU A 97 0.95 -1.87 -16.67
N LEU A 98 0.61 -2.92 -15.91
CA LEU A 98 -0.36 -3.94 -16.32
C LEU A 98 -1.82 -3.57 -16.00
N GLN A 99 -2.05 -2.49 -15.24
CA GLN A 99 -3.39 -2.11 -14.80
C GLN A 99 -4.11 -1.22 -15.82
N ASN A 100 -5.44 -1.34 -15.85
CA ASN A 100 -6.32 -0.42 -16.57
C ASN A 100 -6.54 0.89 -15.78
N ASP A 101 -7.13 1.88 -16.45
CA ASP A 101 -7.31 3.21 -15.86
C ASP A 101 -8.23 3.22 -14.63
N TYR A 102 -9.20 2.30 -14.57
CA TYR A 102 -10.09 2.18 -13.41
C TYR A 102 -9.33 1.80 -12.13
N VAL A 103 -8.46 0.78 -12.22
CA VAL A 103 -7.62 0.36 -11.08
C VAL A 103 -6.59 1.44 -10.75
N LYS A 104 -5.98 2.06 -11.76
CA LYS A 104 -5.02 3.16 -11.56
C LYS A 104 -5.65 4.34 -10.80
N ASN A 105 -6.87 4.74 -11.18
CA ASN A 105 -7.60 5.81 -10.49
C ASN A 105 -7.95 5.43 -9.04
N SER A 106 -8.35 4.17 -8.82
CA SER A 106 -8.64 3.66 -7.47
C SER A 106 -7.40 3.70 -6.58
N VAL A 107 -6.23 3.37 -7.13
CA VAL A 107 -4.94 3.43 -6.42
C VAL A 107 -4.50 4.87 -6.14
N LYS A 108 -4.65 5.78 -7.12
CA LYS A 108 -4.38 7.23 -6.93
C LYS A 108 -5.19 7.77 -5.76
N GLN A 109 -6.49 7.48 -5.73
CA GLN A 109 -7.36 7.86 -4.61
C GLN A 109 -6.85 7.30 -3.27
N LEU A 110 -6.49 6.02 -3.20
CA LEU A 110 -5.96 5.42 -1.96
C LEU A 110 -4.64 6.06 -1.49
N ILE A 111 -3.81 6.52 -2.42
CA ILE A 111 -2.57 7.25 -2.12
C ILE A 111 -2.89 8.66 -1.60
N ASP A 112 -3.81 9.37 -2.26
CA ASP A 112 -4.24 10.72 -1.87
C ASP A 112 -4.92 10.72 -0.49
N GLU A 113 -5.68 9.68 -0.17
CA GLU A 113 -6.29 9.45 1.15
C GLU A 113 -5.27 9.05 2.23
N GLY A 114 -4.00 8.80 1.87
CA GLY A 114 -2.96 8.36 2.81
C GLY A 114 -3.20 6.96 3.37
N ARG A 115 -3.84 6.10 2.58
CA ARG A 115 -4.20 4.72 2.95
C ARG A 115 -3.27 3.69 2.32
N LEU A 116 -2.87 3.92 1.08
CA LEU A 116 -1.74 3.23 0.47
C LEU A 116 -0.53 4.17 0.51
N VAL A 117 0.45 3.87 1.36
CA VAL A 117 1.62 4.73 1.54
C VAL A 117 2.83 4.07 0.91
N ILE A 118 3.45 4.76 -0.05
CA ILE A 118 4.74 4.33 -0.60
C ILE A 118 5.84 4.86 0.33
N THR A 119 6.61 3.94 0.93
CA THR A 119 7.71 4.24 1.85
C THR A 119 9.02 3.84 1.23
N ASN A 120 10.13 4.44 1.70
CA ASN A 120 11.46 4.33 1.07
C ASN A 120 11.50 4.98 -0.33
N GLY A 121 10.74 4.47 -1.30
CA GLY A 121 10.65 5.02 -2.66
C GLY A 121 11.83 4.66 -3.56
N GLY A 122 12.78 3.84 -3.08
CA GLY A 122 13.79 3.21 -3.90
C GLY A 122 13.20 2.19 -4.89
N TRP A 123 13.97 1.90 -5.94
CA TRP A 123 13.69 0.76 -6.82
C TRP A 123 13.65 -0.55 -6.02
N SER A 124 14.58 -0.70 -5.06
CA SER A 124 14.66 -1.78 -4.07
C SER A 124 14.95 -1.24 -2.66
N MET A 125 14.82 -2.12 -1.66
CA MET A 125 15.53 -1.95 -0.38
C MET A 125 16.97 -2.45 -0.57
N ASN A 126 17.90 -1.53 -0.84
CA ASN A 126 19.30 -1.88 -1.11
C ASN A 126 20.02 -2.37 0.15
N ASP A 127 21.08 -3.16 -0.05
CA ASP A 127 22.04 -3.44 1.03
C ASP A 127 22.77 -2.16 1.44
N GLU A 128 23.11 -2.04 2.73
CA GLU A 128 23.79 -0.87 3.31
C GLU A 128 25.28 -1.13 3.57
N ALA A 129 25.74 -2.39 3.51
CA ALA A 129 27.14 -2.75 3.76
C ALA A 129 28.00 -2.80 2.49
N THR A 130 27.46 -3.34 1.40
CA THR A 130 28.20 -3.65 0.17
C THR A 130 27.79 -2.81 -1.05
N SER A 131 26.92 -1.81 -0.84
CA SER A 131 26.50 -0.89 -1.89
C SER A 131 27.38 0.35 -1.96
N HIS A 132 27.79 0.73 -3.17
CA HIS A 132 28.43 2.03 -3.39
C HIS A 132 27.38 3.14 -3.37
N TYR A 133 27.69 4.29 -2.76
CA TYR A 133 26.74 5.40 -2.61
C TYR A 133 26.15 5.88 -3.95
N GLN A 134 26.91 5.83 -5.04
CA GLN A 134 26.39 6.16 -6.38
C GLN A 134 25.25 5.23 -6.80
N SER A 135 25.40 3.91 -6.58
CA SER A 135 24.35 2.94 -6.90
C SER A 135 23.11 3.11 -6.01
N ILE A 136 23.32 3.50 -4.75
CA ILE A 136 22.22 3.88 -3.85
C ILE A 136 21.49 5.10 -4.41
N ILE A 137 22.21 6.16 -4.78
CA ILE A 137 21.60 7.36 -5.38
C ILE A 137 20.85 7.01 -6.67
N ASP A 138 21.43 6.21 -7.55
CA ASP A 138 20.82 5.85 -8.83
C ASP A 138 19.51 5.07 -8.63
N GLN A 139 19.49 4.08 -7.75
CA GLN A 139 18.30 3.26 -7.52
C GLN A 139 17.19 4.06 -6.82
N PHE A 140 17.54 4.96 -5.92
CA PHE A 140 16.58 5.91 -5.31
C PHE A 140 16.04 6.89 -6.34
N THR A 141 16.91 7.46 -7.16
CA THR A 141 16.54 8.39 -8.25
C THR A 141 15.59 7.72 -9.24
N LEU A 142 15.86 6.46 -9.61
CA LEU A 142 14.99 5.70 -10.48
C LEU A 142 13.62 5.47 -9.86
N GLY A 143 13.55 4.99 -8.61
CA GLY A 143 12.28 4.77 -7.93
C GLY A 143 11.46 6.05 -7.78
N HIS A 144 12.09 7.14 -7.31
CA HIS A 144 11.43 8.44 -7.12
C HIS A 144 10.95 9.08 -8.43
N ARG A 145 11.56 8.76 -9.59
CA ARG A 145 11.08 9.20 -10.90
C ARG A 145 9.69 8.67 -11.23
N TYR A 146 9.31 7.51 -10.70
CA TYR A 146 8.01 6.90 -10.97
C TYR A 146 6.91 7.29 -9.97
N LEU A 147 7.26 7.73 -8.76
CA LEU A 147 6.28 8.10 -7.73
C LEU A 147 5.24 9.13 -8.21
N PRO A 148 5.61 10.19 -8.96
CA PRO A 148 4.63 11.16 -9.48
C PRO A 148 3.64 10.56 -10.48
N LYS A 149 3.89 9.38 -11.05
CA LYS A 149 2.94 8.72 -11.96
C LYS A 149 1.83 7.98 -11.21
N PHE A 150 2.06 7.67 -9.94
CA PHE A 150 1.09 6.98 -9.09
C PHE A 150 0.11 7.94 -8.42
N ASN A 151 0.38 9.25 -8.49
CA ASN A 151 -0.53 10.34 -8.10
C ASN A 151 -1.21 10.91 -9.35
#